data_AF-A0A8C7G3R1-F1
#
_entry.id   AF-A0A8C7G3R1-F1
#
_cell.length_a   1.000
_cell.length_b   1.000
_cell.length_c   1.000
_cell.angle_alpha   90.00
_cell.angle_beta   90.00
_cell.angle_gamma   90.00
#
_symmetry.space_group_name_H-M   'P 1'
#
loop_
_entity.id
_entity.type
_entity.pdbx_description
1 polymer ?
#
loop_
_entity_poly.entity_id
_entity_poly.type
_entity_poly.pdbx_seq_one_letter_code
_entity_poly.pdbx_strand_id
1 'polypeptide(L)'
;MASCGMKLVAVRSTADVMSVQQICLCDLFPEMRLLWKGGSCGRAMIMPSPPSLSRPWVWMVVVVIWLPGALEKCIFDEVQQSVTVVTTPTDPDGPHPKTTASNNVGLQTRLTASEDTANPFQIPSFALQLSSSQRPRRKRTRELAPPTNHPQPIRIHTWVPRDSPTLSQVESERLEPAVREAVGIVSNLLSVNRVPGHLLLSRNINKYCKFIWRNASAANYNKCGRANENYRTETCLDVIIPDDHLRGCSVYSEPDAPTMTVIRPEGAGLPDTDFLLYLHAQSTDKCRAEPSVLAYAVHCQTDSLGRPLAGVVVICRDRMTGEGYSHQGTVQTVIHELFHALGFSKELFSTWRDCSYSQPGMGCSPRGQVTNTDETGQVRIYTQSVIRALQEHLLSTDPDLGGPLENLDVGSSGLSSHWESRVLQGSIMAAALGDPAVVCVDPVTLAALQDTGWYSVNHSRAQGLVWGKGEGAMFGLRSTCHDNSSSFFCTGSGLGCHYLHRHKGECQTDAHLDGCRIYKPLMVGLLHTYLLQFDRFPELCSP
;
A
#
# COMPACT_ATOMS: atom_id res chain seq x y z
N MET A 1 -33.59 11.75 17.37
CA MET A 1 -33.61 11.94 15.92
C MET A 1 -33.92 10.59 15.28
N ALA A 2 -34.84 10.58 14.31
CA ALA A 2 -35.77 9.49 14.05
C ALA A 2 -35.14 8.20 13.47
N SER A 3 -35.58 7.07 14.01
CA SER A 3 -35.35 5.70 13.54
C SER A 3 -35.98 5.49 12.16
N CYS A 4 -35.23 4.95 11.20
CA CYS A 4 -35.76 4.57 9.89
C CYS A 4 -36.25 3.13 9.93
N GLY A 5 -37.55 2.94 10.16
CA GLY A 5 -38.22 1.64 10.04
C GLY A 5 -38.67 1.37 8.61
N MET A 6 -38.47 0.14 8.12
CA MET A 6 -39.08 -0.37 6.88
C MET A 6 -40.62 -0.33 7.02
N LYS A 7 -41.30 0.37 6.12
CA LYS A 7 -42.77 0.27 5.94
C LYS A 7 -43.05 -0.59 4.71
N LEU A 8 -43.63 -1.77 4.90
CA LEU A 8 -44.34 -2.48 3.84
C LEU A 8 -45.67 -1.76 3.56
N VAL A 9 -45.94 -1.42 2.30
CA VAL A 9 -47.24 -0.90 1.87
C VAL A 9 -47.84 -1.91 0.90
N ALA A 10 -48.98 -2.50 1.28
CA ALA A 10 -49.79 -3.33 0.40
C ALA A 10 -50.83 -2.45 -0.32
N VAL A 11 -50.87 -2.49 -1.65
CA VAL A 11 -51.85 -1.75 -2.46
C VAL A 11 -52.83 -2.76 -3.09
N ARG A 12 -54.13 -2.54 -2.91
CA ARG A 12 -55.21 -3.25 -3.63
C ARG A 12 -55.68 -2.37 -4.78
N SER A 13 -55.67 -2.88 -6.01
CA SER A 13 -56.30 -2.22 -7.15
C SER A 13 -57.28 -3.18 -7.84
N THR A 14 -58.46 -2.67 -8.16
CA THR A 14 -59.52 -3.32 -8.92
C THR A 14 -59.75 -2.53 -10.20
N ALA A 15 -59.04 -2.86 -11.28
CA ALA A 15 -59.38 -2.41 -12.63
C ALA A 15 -58.69 -3.30 -13.68
N ASP A 16 -59.51 -3.97 -14.49
CA ASP A 16 -59.13 -4.60 -15.75
C ASP A 16 -58.81 -3.51 -16.80
N VAL A 17 -57.71 -3.69 -17.54
CA VAL A 17 -57.40 -3.26 -18.93
C VAL A 17 -55.88 -3.05 -19.09
N MET A 18 -55.30 -3.77 -20.07
CA MET A 18 -53.89 -3.72 -20.46
C MET A 18 -53.54 -2.41 -21.18
N SER A 19 -52.56 -1.67 -20.66
CA SER A 19 -51.75 -0.68 -21.39
C SER A 19 -50.44 -0.48 -20.61
N VAL A 20 -49.29 -0.72 -21.26
CA VAL A 20 -47.98 -0.43 -20.68
C VAL A 20 -47.72 1.07 -20.84
N GLN A 21 -48.05 1.85 -19.81
CA GLN A 21 -47.60 3.23 -19.69
C GLN A 21 -46.46 3.34 -18.69
N GLN A 22 -45.46 4.13 -19.06
CA GLN A 22 -44.29 4.48 -18.26
C GLN A 22 -44.75 5.41 -17.12
N ILE A 23 -44.88 4.87 -15.90
CA ILE A 23 -45.29 5.67 -14.73
C ILE A 23 -44.06 6.34 -14.11
N CYS A 24 -44.01 7.66 -14.16
CA CYS A 24 -43.05 8.47 -13.40
C CYS A 24 -43.44 8.44 -11.91
N LEU A 25 -42.50 8.09 -11.02
CA LEU A 25 -42.72 8.11 -9.57
C LEU A 25 -43.03 9.51 -8.99
N CYS A 26 -42.90 10.57 -9.79
CA CYS A 26 -43.22 11.94 -9.40
C CYS A 26 -44.73 12.23 -9.31
N ASP A 27 -45.60 11.40 -9.90
CA ASP A 27 -47.03 11.67 -10.00
C ASP A 27 -47.88 11.08 -8.85
N LEU A 28 -47.26 10.31 -7.94
CA LEU A 28 -47.97 9.68 -6.81
C LEU A 28 -47.81 10.43 -5.47
N PHE A 29 -46.89 11.39 -5.35
CA PHE A 29 -46.62 12.10 -4.09
C PHE A 29 -46.23 13.58 -4.32
N PRO A 30 -47.19 14.53 -4.23
CA PRO A 30 -46.95 15.96 -4.46
C PRO A 30 -46.02 16.64 -3.43
N GLU A 31 -45.79 16.05 -2.26
CA GLU A 31 -45.08 16.69 -1.14
C GLU A 31 -43.55 16.46 -1.12
N MET A 32 -42.97 15.66 -2.01
CA MET A 32 -41.51 15.37 -2.01
C MET A 32 -40.70 16.18 -3.04
N ARG A 33 -41.25 17.26 -3.60
CA ARG A 33 -40.60 18.08 -4.64
C ARG A 33 -39.36 18.89 -4.20
N LEU A 34 -38.94 18.83 -2.95
CA LEU A 34 -37.84 19.66 -2.43
C LEU A 34 -36.48 18.96 -2.29
N LEU A 35 -36.37 17.65 -2.56
CA LEU A 35 -35.13 16.90 -2.28
C LEU A 35 -34.39 16.33 -3.50
N TRP A 36 -34.87 16.56 -4.73
CA TRP A 36 -34.25 15.97 -5.93
C TRP A 36 -33.97 17.04 -6.99
N LYS A 37 -32.71 17.53 -7.03
CA LYS A 37 -32.12 18.14 -8.24
C LYS A 37 -31.23 17.08 -8.88
N GLY A 38 -31.72 16.45 -9.95
CA GLY A 38 -30.98 15.46 -10.73
C GLY A 38 -31.89 14.35 -11.21
N GLY A 39 -32.45 14.50 -12.41
CA GLY A 39 -33.36 13.52 -13.00
C GLY A 39 -32.65 12.21 -13.32
N SER A 40 -33.16 11.10 -12.77
CA SER A 40 -32.96 9.75 -13.31
C SER A 40 -34.17 8.89 -12.98
N CYS A 41 -34.84 8.36 -14.00
CA CYS A 41 -35.95 7.41 -13.88
C CYS A 41 -35.41 5.98 -13.98
N GLY A 42 -35.58 5.17 -12.93
CA GLY A 42 -35.32 3.72 -12.99
C GLY A 42 -36.43 2.95 -13.72
N ARG A 43 -36.09 1.86 -14.41
CA ARG A 43 -37.06 0.91 -15.01
C ARG A 43 -37.40 -0.19 -14.00
N ALA A 44 -38.68 -0.52 -13.86
CA ALA A 44 -39.17 -1.69 -13.14
C ALA A 44 -39.58 -2.79 -14.14
N MET A 45 -39.25 -4.05 -13.85
CA MET A 45 -39.67 -5.21 -14.64
C MET A 45 -40.54 -6.14 -13.78
N ILE A 46 -41.68 -6.58 -14.30
CA ILE A 46 -42.66 -7.44 -13.62
C ILE A 46 -42.47 -8.87 -14.14
N MET A 47 -42.26 -9.86 -13.26
CA MET A 47 -42.25 -11.27 -13.63
C MET A 47 -43.55 -11.98 -13.17
N PRO A 48 -44.18 -12.81 -14.02
CA PRO A 48 -45.33 -13.63 -13.62
C PRO A 48 -44.87 -14.99 -13.03
N SER A 49 -45.50 -15.42 -11.94
CA SER A 49 -45.34 -16.74 -11.32
C SER A 49 -46.38 -17.76 -11.86
N PRO A 50 -46.10 -19.09 -11.84
CA PRO A 50 -46.97 -20.11 -12.45
C PRO A 50 -48.24 -20.37 -11.62
N PRO A 51 -49.32 -20.90 -12.24
CA PRO A 51 -50.63 -20.96 -11.61
C PRO A 51 -50.74 -22.12 -10.60
N SER A 52 -51.25 -21.84 -9.39
CA SER A 52 -51.82 -22.88 -8.52
C SER A 52 -53.21 -22.45 -8.07
N LEU A 53 -54.18 -23.36 -8.19
CA LEU A 53 -55.58 -23.13 -7.85
C LEU A 53 -55.76 -22.94 -6.33
N SER A 54 -56.67 -22.02 -5.98
CA SER A 54 -57.27 -21.80 -4.67
C SER A 54 -56.53 -20.89 -3.66
N ARG A 55 -56.46 -19.58 -3.93
CA ARG A 55 -56.57 -18.47 -2.94
C ARG A 55 -56.56 -17.10 -3.65
N PRO A 56 -57.21 -16.04 -3.10
CA PRO A 56 -57.27 -14.75 -3.75
C PRO A 56 -55.89 -14.07 -3.78
N TRP A 57 -55.57 -13.50 -4.94
CA TRP A 57 -54.28 -12.99 -5.37
C TRP A 57 -53.74 -11.86 -4.45
N VAL A 58 -52.54 -12.06 -3.90
CA VAL A 58 -51.71 -10.99 -3.33
C VAL A 58 -50.49 -10.86 -4.24
N TRP A 59 -50.42 -9.78 -5.01
CA TRP A 59 -49.22 -9.44 -5.77
C TRP A 59 -48.17 -8.87 -4.80
N MET A 60 -47.15 -9.66 -4.47
CA MET A 60 -45.95 -9.14 -3.80
C MET A 60 -45.06 -8.47 -4.85
N VAL A 61 -44.94 -7.15 -4.77
CA VAL A 61 -43.94 -6.39 -5.54
C VAL A 61 -42.66 -6.36 -4.72
N VAL A 62 -41.68 -7.18 -5.11
CA VAL A 62 -40.32 -7.12 -4.55
C VAL A 62 -39.53 -6.15 -5.43
N VAL A 63 -39.22 -4.96 -4.89
CA VAL A 63 -38.30 -4.01 -5.52
C VAL A 63 -36.89 -4.39 -5.09
N VAL A 64 -36.16 -5.11 -5.95
CA VAL A 64 -34.73 -5.35 -5.75
C VAL A 64 -33.98 -4.23 -6.46
N ILE A 65 -33.36 -3.34 -5.69
CA ILE A 65 -32.43 -2.33 -6.20
C ILE A 65 -31.06 -3.01 -6.28
N TRP A 66 -30.58 -3.29 -7.49
CA TRP A 66 -29.21 -3.73 -7.74
C TRP A 66 -28.39 -2.50 -8.16
N LEU A 67 -27.31 -2.21 -7.41
CA LEU A 67 -26.27 -1.27 -7.81
C LEU A 67 -25.18 -2.06 -8.57
N PRO A 68 -25.02 -1.88 -9.88
CA PRO A 68 -23.90 -2.47 -10.60
C PRO A 68 -22.64 -1.60 -10.42
N GLY A 69 -21.52 -2.22 -10.05
CA GLY A 69 -20.18 -1.63 -10.20
C GLY A 69 -19.55 -1.00 -8.95
N ALA A 70 -19.63 -1.65 -7.79
CA ALA A 70 -18.74 -1.31 -6.69
C ALA A 70 -17.38 -1.98 -6.91
N LEU A 71 -16.42 -1.24 -7.46
CA LEU A 71 -15.01 -1.61 -7.33
C LEU A 71 -14.63 -1.46 -5.85
N GLU A 72 -13.94 -2.46 -5.32
CA GLU A 72 -13.52 -2.50 -3.94
C GLU A 72 -12.37 -1.51 -3.75
N LYS A 73 -12.48 -0.66 -2.72
CA LYS A 73 -11.55 0.43 -2.43
C LYS A 73 -10.58 0.00 -1.33
N CYS A 74 -9.36 0.54 -1.36
CA CYS A 74 -8.41 0.45 -0.25
C CYS A 74 -8.19 1.86 0.31
N ILE A 75 -8.37 2.07 1.62
CA ILE A 75 -8.39 3.43 2.20
C ILE A 75 -7.36 3.57 3.31
N PHE A 76 -6.13 3.80 2.90
CA PHE A 76 -4.99 4.09 3.77
C PHE A 76 -5.01 5.53 4.32
N ASP A 77 -5.30 6.51 3.45
CA ASP A 77 -5.03 7.93 3.69
C ASP A 77 -5.85 8.59 4.80
N GLU A 78 -7.11 8.20 4.94
CA GLU A 78 -7.99 8.68 6.01
C GLU A 78 -7.55 8.12 7.37
N VAL A 79 -7.00 6.90 7.38
CA VAL A 79 -6.63 6.21 8.62
C VAL A 79 -5.35 6.80 9.20
N GLN A 80 -4.38 7.09 8.35
CA GLN A 80 -3.09 7.61 8.80
C GLN A 80 -3.20 8.98 9.50
N GLN A 81 -4.19 9.80 9.16
CA GLN A 81 -4.46 11.09 9.86
C GLN A 81 -4.86 10.91 11.33
N SER A 82 -5.38 9.74 11.71
CA SER A 82 -5.81 9.45 13.08
C SER A 82 -4.67 8.95 14.00
N VAL A 83 -3.47 8.72 13.45
CA VAL A 83 -2.36 8.06 14.17
C VAL A 83 -1.22 9.04 14.48
N THR A 84 -0.73 9.03 15.72
CA THR A 84 0.47 9.78 16.11
C THR A 84 1.73 8.93 15.89
N VAL A 85 2.55 9.30 14.90
CA VAL A 85 3.79 8.59 14.56
C VAL A 85 4.94 9.06 15.46
N VAL A 86 5.79 8.12 15.90
CA VAL A 86 7.00 8.42 16.68
C VAL A 86 8.23 8.24 15.81
N THR A 87 9.02 9.32 15.67
CA THR A 87 10.36 9.28 15.09
C THR A 87 11.40 9.19 16.21
N THR A 88 12.48 8.45 15.99
CA THR A 88 13.61 8.45 16.93
C THR A 88 14.28 9.84 16.96
N PRO A 89 14.50 10.45 18.13
CA PRO A 89 15.27 11.69 18.22
C PRO A 89 16.67 11.49 17.64
N THR A 90 17.10 12.39 16.76
CA THR A 90 18.47 12.48 16.27
C THR A 90 19.41 12.86 17.42
N ASP A 91 20.51 12.13 17.56
CA ASP A 91 21.67 12.54 18.35
C ASP A 91 22.51 13.47 17.44
N PRO A 92 22.60 14.79 17.72
CA PRO A 92 23.44 15.67 16.93
C PRO A 92 24.88 15.64 17.48
N ASP A 93 25.81 15.27 16.60
CA ASP A 93 27.26 15.51 16.67
C ASP A 93 28.10 14.70 17.68
N GLY A 94 28.80 13.69 17.13
CA GLY A 94 30.15 13.30 17.57
C GLY A 94 31.22 14.07 16.78
N PRO A 95 32.41 14.33 17.34
CA PRO A 95 33.22 15.49 17.00
C PRO A 95 33.93 15.37 15.65
N HIS A 96 33.64 16.30 14.74
CA HIS A 96 34.50 16.59 13.59
C HIS A 96 35.74 17.37 14.06
N PRO A 97 36.97 16.89 13.78
CA PRO A 97 38.18 17.66 14.04
C PRO A 97 38.24 18.85 13.08
N LYS A 98 38.40 20.05 13.66
CA LYS A 98 38.66 21.30 12.94
C LYS A 98 39.99 21.18 12.19
N THR A 99 39.95 21.27 10.86
CA THR A 99 41.11 21.68 10.07
C THR A 99 40.78 22.97 9.33
N THR A 100 41.46 24.02 9.78
CA THR A 100 41.52 25.36 9.21
C THR A 100 41.88 25.35 7.74
N ALA A 101 41.14 26.13 6.96
CA ALA A 101 41.47 26.50 5.59
C ALA A 101 42.82 27.22 5.53
N SER A 102 43.67 26.81 4.58
CA SER A 102 44.74 27.65 4.06
C SER A 102 44.62 27.65 2.54
N ASN A 103 44.42 28.85 1.99
CA ASN A 103 44.46 29.13 0.57
C ASN A 103 45.88 28.89 0.05
N ASN A 104 46.02 28.17 -1.07
CA ASN A 104 47.09 28.47 -2.01
C ASN A 104 46.67 28.15 -3.45
N VAL A 105 46.99 29.13 -4.30
CA VAL A 105 46.72 29.23 -5.72
C VAL A 105 47.82 28.50 -6.51
N GLY A 106 47.40 27.82 -7.58
CA GLY A 106 48.21 27.56 -8.78
C GLY A 106 49.16 26.36 -8.74
N LEU A 107 48.98 25.39 -9.64
CA LEU A 107 49.69 25.38 -10.93
C LEU A 107 49.30 24.12 -11.73
N GLN A 108 49.13 24.34 -13.02
CA GLN A 108 48.75 23.39 -14.06
C GLN A 108 49.99 22.62 -14.55
N THR A 109 49.94 21.29 -14.62
CA THR A 109 50.84 20.53 -15.52
C THR A 109 50.20 19.23 -16.01
N ARG A 110 50.07 19.13 -17.34
CA ARG A 110 49.87 17.91 -18.13
C ARG A 110 51.13 17.03 -18.11
N LEU A 111 50.96 15.72 -18.37
CA LEU A 111 51.81 14.77 -19.17
C LEU A 111 51.35 13.32 -18.80
N THR A 112 50.46 12.65 -19.56
CA THR A 112 50.67 11.67 -20.66
C THR A 112 51.56 10.43 -20.40
N ALA A 113 50.91 9.25 -20.43
CA ALA A 113 51.24 7.94 -21.03
C ALA A 113 52.44 7.08 -20.56
N SER A 114 52.19 5.80 -20.23
CA SER A 114 52.62 4.63 -21.04
C SER A 114 52.14 3.28 -20.46
N GLU A 115 51.62 2.42 -21.33
CA GLU A 115 51.43 0.97 -21.14
C GLU A 115 52.73 0.18 -21.44
N ASP A 116 52.73 -1.08 -20.96
CA ASP A 116 53.20 -2.31 -21.61
C ASP A 116 54.39 -3.16 -21.06
N THR A 117 54.07 -4.47 -20.97
CA THR A 117 54.89 -5.71 -21.15
C THR A 117 55.41 -6.56 -19.96
N ALA A 118 54.64 -7.62 -19.65
CA ALA A 118 54.91 -9.09 -19.77
C ALA A 118 56.14 -9.83 -19.15
N ASN A 119 55.81 -10.72 -18.16
CA ASN A 119 56.11 -12.17 -17.99
C ASN A 119 57.56 -12.70 -17.69
N PRO A 120 57.78 -14.01 -17.36
CA PRO A 120 57.27 -14.90 -16.28
C PRO A 120 58.41 -15.70 -15.56
N PHE A 121 58.17 -16.48 -14.48
CA PHE A 121 58.92 -17.73 -14.11
C PHE A 121 58.29 -18.33 -12.81
N GLN A 122 57.55 -19.46 -12.83
CA GLN A 122 57.91 -20.89 -12.82
C GLN A 122 58.26 -21.51 -11.43
N ILE A 123 57.61 -22.65 -11.17
CA ILE A 123 57.45 -23.46 -9.94
C ILE A 123 58.66 -24.37 -9.69
N PRO A 124 58.90 -24.83 -8.44
CA PRO A 124 59.03 -26.28 -8.27
C PRO A 124 58.29 -26.86 -7.04
N SER A 125 57.82 -28.09 -7.24
CA SER A 125 57.17 -29.00 -6.28
C SER A 125 58.15 -29.60 -5.26
N PHE A 126 57.71 -29.98 -4.06
CA PHE A 126 58.28 -31.13 -3.33
C PHE A 126 57.28 -31.83 -2.39
N ALA A 127 57.57 -33.12 -2.19
CA ALA A 127 56.76 -34.24 -1.73
C ALA A 127 56.26 -34.24 -0.28
N LEU A 128 55.23 -35.07 -0.08
CA LEU A 128 54.66 -35.57 1.17
C LEU A 128 55.67 -36.32 2.05
N GLN A 129 55.58 -36.10 3.37
CA GLN A 129 55.95 -37.08 4.40
C GLN A 129 55.01 -36.97 5.61
N LEU A 130 54.47 -38.12 6.03
CA LEU A 130 53.63 -38.29 7.21
C LEU A 130 54.47 -38.25 8.49
N SER A 131 53.96 -37.60 9.54
CA SER A 131 54.19 -38.04 10.92
C SER A 131 53.02 -37.67 11.84
N SER A 132 52.71 -38.59 12.75
CA SER A 132 51.53 -38.66 13.60
C SER A 132 51.48 -37.66 14.75
N SER A 133 50.25 -37.43 15.23
CA SER A 133 49.84 -37.48 16.65
C SER A 133 49.45 -36.16 17.33
N GLN A 134 48.28 -36.25 17.99
CA GLN A 134 47.73 -35.44 19.08
C GLN A 134 46.97 -34.14 18.73
N ARG A 135 45.64 -34.28 18.76
CA ARG A 135 44.63 -33.22 18.87
C ARG A 135 44.71 -32.54 20.25
N PRO A 136 44.52 -31.21 20.32
CA PRO A 136 43.79 -30.59 21.41
C PRO A 136 42.40 -30.16 20.92
N ARG A 137 41.36 -30.57 21.68
CA ARG A 137 39.97 -30.11 21.53
C ARG A 137 39.91 -28.58 21.65
N ARG A 138 39.69 -27.88 20.55
CA ARG A 138 39.31 -26.45 20.57
C ARG A 138 37.79 -26.35 20.67
N LYS A 139 37.32 -25.78 21.79
CA LYS A 139 35.92 -25.36 21.97
C LYS A 139 35.52 -24.49 20.77
N ARG A 140 34.42 -24.86 20.11
CA ARG A 140 33.86 -24.14 18.97
C ARG A 140 33.18 -22.89 19.52
N THR A 141 33.96 -21.82 19.72
CA THR A 141 33.40 -20.48 19.82
C THR A 141 32.75 -20.21 18.48
N ARG A 142 31.43 -20.00 18.48
CA ARG A 142 30.67 -19.60 17.29
C ARG A 142 31.12 -18.18 16.96
N GLU A 143 32.17 -18.08 16.16
CA GLU A 143 32.66 -16.83 15.60
C GLU A 143 31.54 -16.30 14.71
N LEU A 144 30.90 -15.23 15.18
CA LEU A 144 29.85 -14.53 14.45
C LEU A 144 30.48 -14.05 13.14
N ALA A 145 29.96 -14.51 12.01
CA ALA A 145 30.42 -14.06 10.70
C ALA A 145 30.38 -12.52 10.66
N PRO A 146 31.38 -11.86 10.07
CA PRO A 146 31.38 -10.41 9.94
C PRO A 146 30.10 -9.95 9.21
N PRO A 147 29.52 -8.79 9.60
CA PRO A 147 28.31 -8.31 8.98
C PRO A 147 28.52 -8.19 7.47
N THR A 148 27.74 -8.94 6.71
CA THR A 148 27.75 -8.86 5.25
C THR A 148 27.27 -7.45 4.88
N ASN A 149 28.14 -6.62 4.31
CA ASN A 149 27.81 -5.31 3.73
C ASN A 149 26.89 -5.40 2.48
N HIS A 150 26.15 -6.49 2.34
CA HIS A 150 25.25 -6.75 1.22
C HIS A 150 23.81 -6.77 1.74
N PRO A 151 22.89 -6.03 1.11
CA PRO A 151 21.46 -6.11 1.42
C PRO A 151 21.00 -7.56 1.41
N GLN A 152 20.19 -7.92 2.41
CA GLN A 152 19.60 -9.26 2.56
C GLN A 152 18.08 -9.13 2.52
N PRO A 153 17.33 -10.19 2.11
CA PRO A 153 15.87 -10.20 2.15
C PRO A 153 15.34 -9.67 3.48
N ILE A 154 14.39 -8.72 3.43
CA ILE A 154 13.78 -8.13 4.63
C ILE A 154 13.08 -9.21 5.45
N ARG A 155 13.26 -9.19 6.77
CA ARG A 155 12.55 -10.09 7.69
C ARG A 155 11.33 -9.37 8.26
N ILE A 156 10.15 -9.75 7.78
CA ILE A 156 8.87 -9.21 8.23
C ILE A 156 8.27 -10.18 9.24
N HIS A 157 8.14 -9.74 10.49
CA HIS A 157 7.50 -10.52 11.55
C HIS A 157 6.04 -10.09 11.69
N THR A 158 5.10 -11.04 11.65
CA THR A 158 3.67 -10.76 11.85
C THR A 158 3.29 -11.01 13.31
N TRP A 159 2.49 -10.11 13.86
CA TRP A 159 1.99 -10.22 15.23
C TRP A 159 0.49 -9.97 15.26
N VAL A 160 -0.27 -10.91 15.84
CA VAL A 160 -1.71 -10.73 16.07
C VAL A 160 -1.91 -10.24 17.51
N PRO A 161 -2.42 -9.01 17.72
CA PRO A 161 -2.62 -8.47 19.06
C PRO A 161 -3.64 -9.28 19.85
N ARG A 162 -3.45 -9.39 21.17
CA ARG A 162 -4.29 -10.21 22.06
C ARG A 162 -5.76 -9.78 22.07
N ASP A 163 -6.01 -8.49 21.87
CA ASP A 163 -7.36 -7.92 21.87
C ASP A 163 -8.06 -8.09 20.52
N SER A 164 -7.41 -8.73 19.55
CA SER A 164 -8.03 -9.11 18.28
C SER A 164 -9.21 -10.06 18.54
N PRO A 165 -10.34 -9.89 17.83
CA PRO A 165 -11.45 -10.80 17.97
C PRO A 165 -11.02 -12.22 17.55
N THR A 166 -11.51 -13.23 18.27
CA THR A 166 -11.27 -14.62 17.91
C THR A 166 -11.85 -14.90 16.53
N LEU A 167 -10.98 -15.36 15.63
CA LEU A 167 -11.36 -15.83 14.31
C LEU A 167 -11.92 -17.25 14.43
N SER A 168 -12.93 -17.54 13.62
CA SER A 168 -13.37 -18.91 13.40
C SER A 168 -12.26 -19.71 12.71
N GLN A 169 -12.37 -21.04 12.73
CA GLN A 169 -11.43 -21.91 12.05
C GLN A 169 -11.32 -21.56 10.56
N VAL A 170 -12.46 -21.35 9.88
CA VAL A 170 -12.49 -21.02 8.45
C VAL A 170 -11.81 -19.68 8.15
N GLU A 171 -12.04 -18.66 8.99
CA GLU A 171 -11.38 -17.36 8.82
C GLU A 171 -9.87 -17.46 9.01
N SER A 172 -9.43 -18.24 10.01
CA SER A 172 -8.01 -18.46 10.27
C SER A 172 -7.34 -19.22 9.11
N GLU A 173 -7.98 -20.27 8.62
CA GLU A 173 -7.52 -21.08 7.48
C GLU A 173 -7.49 -20.28 6.16
N ARG A 174 -8.28 -19.20 6.05
CA ARG A 174 -8.24 -18.27 4.90
C ARG A 174 -7.18 -17.19 5.06
N LEU A 175 -7.04 -16.63 6.26
CA LEU A 175 -6.19 -15.48 6.52
C LEU A 175 -4.72 -15.84 6.64
N GLU A 176 -4.38 -16.82 7.46
CA GLU A 176 -2.98 -17.13 7.76
C GLU A 176 -2.17 -17.52 6.53
N PRO A 177 -2.68 -18.36 5.60
CA PRO A 177 -1.93 -18.69 4.39
C PRO A 177 -1.76 -17.47 3.48
N ALA A 178 -2.78 -16.61 3.35
CA ALA A 178 -2.72 -15.44 2.48
C ALA A 178 -1.69 -14.42 2.99
N VAL A 179 -1.65 -14.19 4.31
CA VAL A 179 -0.66 -13.33 4.95
C VAL A 179 0.75 -13.90 4.80
N ARG A 180 0.90 -15.21 5.02
CA ARG A 180 2.20 -15.89 4.87
C ARG A 180 2.73 -15.76 3.44
N GLU A 181 1.86 -15.95 2.45
CA GLU A 181 2.22 -15.80 1.04
C GLU A 181 2.59 -14.36 0.70
N ALA A 182 1.77 -13.38 1.08
CA ALA A 182 2.03 -11.96 0.87
C ALA A 182 3.37 -11.51 1.48
N VAL A 183 3.61 -11.87 2.75
CA VAL A 183 4.88 -11.61 3.44
C VAL A 183 6.06 -12.28 2.72
N GLY A 184 5.88 -13.52 2.26
CA GLY A 184 6.89 -14.23 1.48
C GLY A 184 7.21 -13.55 0.16
N ILE A 185 6.19 -13.05 -0.56
CA ILE A 185 6.37 -12.30 -1.81
C ILE A 185 7.15 -11.02 -1.55
N VAL A 186 6.71 -10.19 -0.58
CA VAL A 186 7.37 -8.91 -0.27
C VAL A 186 8.80 -9.11 0.25
N SER A 187 9.03 -10.12 1.08
CA SER A 187 10.38 -10.43 1.59
C SER A 187 11.35 -10.85 0.46
N ASN A 188 10.84 -11.44 -0.61
CA ASN A 188 11.64 -11.78 -1.81
C ASN A 188 11.82 -10.60 -2.78
N LEU A 189 11.01 -9.55 -2.66
CA LEU A 189 11.10 -8.33 -3.46
C LEU A 189 12.07 -7.33 -2.85
N LEU A 190 12.09 -7.21 -1.52
CA LEU A 190 12.81 -6.16 -0.81
C LEU A 190 13.96 -6.70 0.02
N SER A 191 15.10 -6.04 -0.05
CA SER A 191 16.28 -6.32 0.77
C SER A 191 16.72 -5.09 1.54
N VAL A 192 17.22 -5.30 2.76
CA VAL A 192 17.69 -4.26 3.68
C VAL A 192 19.07 -4.60 4.22
N ASN A 193 19.78 -3.58 4.70
CA ASN A 193 20.95 -3.78 5.55
C ASN A 193 20.46 -4.19 6.95
N ARG A 194 20.43 -5.49 7.21
CA ARG A 194 19.90 -6.03 8.47
C ARG A 194 20.61 -5.45 9.68
N VAL A 195 19.84 -5.00 10.65
CA VAL A 195 20.36 -4.51 11.92
C VAL A 195 20.58 -5.71 12.85
N PRO A 196 21.77 -5.86 13.47
CA PRO A 196 22.02 -6.93 14.43
C PRO A 196 21.25 -6.68 15.73
N GLY A 197 20.83 -7.76 16.40
CA GLY A 197 20.12 -7.70 17.68
C GLY A 197 18.61 -7.91 17.53
N HIS A 198 17.87 -7.45 18.54
CA HIS A 198 16.41 -7.53 18.58
C HIS A 198 15.80 -6.18 18.20
N LEU A 199 14.74 -6.21 17.41
CA LEU A 199 13.96 -5.01 17.11
C LEU A 199 13.19 -4.57 18.35
N LEU A 200 13.39 -3.30 18.74
CA LEU A 200 12.64 -2.62 19.79
C LEU A 200 12.09 -1.30 19.25
N LEU A 201 10.79 -1.07 19.48
CA LEU A 201 10.11 0.17 19.14
C LEU A 201 10.29 1.21 20.25
N SER A 202 10.31 2.49 19.89
CA SER A 202 10.51 3.57 20.85
C SER A 202 9.21 3.95 21.57
N ARG A 203 9.31 4.33 22.84
CA ARG A 203 8.19 4.95 23.56
C ARG A 203 8.10 6.43 23.20
N ASN A 204 6.89 6.97 23.12
CA ASN A 204 6.71 8.38 22.82
C ASN A 204 7.05 9.22 24.05
N ILE A 205 8.18 9.94 24.01
CA ILE A 205 8.63 10.78 25.13
C ILE A 205 7.59 11.82 25.55
N ASN A 206 6.79 12.34 24.62
CA ASN A 206 5.75 13.31 24.94
C ASN A 206 4.55 12.67 25.66
N LYS A 207 4.37 11.35 25.55
CA LYS A 207 3.33 10.61 26.30
C LYS A 207 3.81 10.23 27.69
N TYR A 208 5.01 9.65 27.81
CA TYR A 208 5.49 9.15 29.10
C TYR A 208 6.20 10.19 29.97
N CYS A 209 6.61 11.33 29.40
CA CYS A 209 7.36 12.35 30.11
C CYS A 209 6.53 13.62 30.32
N LYS A 210 6.45 14.08 31.57
CA LYS A 210 5.80 15.35 31.94
C LYS A 210 6.71 16.55 31.75
N PHE A 211 8.02 16.35 31.85
CA PHE A 211 9.02 17.42 31.77
C PHE A 211 10.34 16.90 31.19
N ILE A 212 10.83 17.52 30.13
CA ILE A 212 12.07 17.17 29.43
C ILE A 212 13.14 18.21 29.74
N TRP A 213 14.37 17.78 30.02
CA TRP A 213 15.51 18.68 30.18
C TRP A 213 15.91 19.30 28.84
N ARG A 214 15.82 20.63 28.71
CA ARG A 214 16.08 21.37 27.45
C ARG A 214 17.34 22.23 27.48
N ASN A 215 18.08 22.25 28.59
CA ASN A 215 19.37 22.93 28.63
C ASN A 215 20.42 22.08 27.91
N ALA A 216 20.94 22.57 26.78
CA ALA A 216 21.93 21.86 25.97
C ALA A 216 23.26 21.60 26.70
N SER A 217 23.57 22.39 27.73
CA SER A 217 24.76 22.21 28.55
C SER A 217 24.62 21.13 29.63
N ALA A 218 23.41 20.61 29.87
CA ALA A 218 23.16 19.60 30.89
C ALA A 218 23.43 18.18 30.36
N ALA A 219 23.97 17.30 31.20
CA ALA A 219 24.31 15.92 30.81
C ALA A 219 23.07 15.10 30.37
N ASN A 220 21.89 15.47 30.84
CA ASN A 220 20.63 14.81 30.49
C ASN A 220 19.76 15.62 29.51
N TYR A 221 20.39 16.47 28.67
CA TYR A 221 19.69 17.15 27.57
C TYR A 221 18.83 16.19 26.74
N ASN A 222 17.60 16.59 26.42
CA ASN A 222 16.55 15.81 25.75
C ASN A 222 16.11 14.52 26.46
N LYS A 223 16.53 14.28 27.71
CA LYS A 223 16.04 13.17 28.52
C LYS A 223 14.88 13.59 29.43
N CYS A 224 14.12 12.60 29.86
CA CYS A 224 12.96 12.84 30.71
C CYS A 224 13.38 13.18 32.14
N GLY A 225 12.90 14.32 32.66
CA GLY A 225 13.14 14.73 34.04
C GLY A 225 12.06 14.29 35.02
N ARG A 226 10.80 14.15 34.55
CA ARG A 226 9.68 13.70 35.38
C ARG A 226 8.71 12.83 34.59
N ALA A 227 8.36 11.67 35.16
CA ALA A 227 7.40 10.75 34.57
C ALA A 227 6.00 11.37 34.51
N ASN A 228 5.23 11.01 33.48
CA ASN A 228 3.81 11.25 33.43
C ASN A 228 3.07 10.07 34.09
N GLU A 229 2.42 10.33 35.23
CA GLU A 229 1.66 9.32 35.98
C GLU A 229 0.45 8.76 35.21
N ASN A 230 0.01 9.41 34.13
CA ASN A 230 -1.07 8.94 33.27
C ASN A 230 -0.60 8.07 32.11
N TYR A 231 0.71 7.88 31.94
CA TYR A 231 1.23 6.98 30.92
C TYR A 231 0.88 5.53 31.22
N ARG A 232 0.30 4.83 30.23
CA ARG A 232 -0.15 3.44 30.37
C ARG A 232 0.50 2.56 29.32
N THR A 233 0.24 2.84 28.06
CA THR A 233 0.62 2.00 26.91
C THR A 233 0.98 2.85 25.71
N GLU A 234 1.74 2.25 24.78
CA GLU A 234 1.87 2.77 23.42
C GLU A 234 0.81 2.16 22.52
N THR A 235 0.32 2.96 21.60
CA THR A 235 -0.71 2.56 20.64
C THR A 235 -0.32 3.03 19.25
N CYS A 236 -0.67 2.25 18.24
CA CYS A 236 -0.62 2.63 16.85
C CYS A 236 -1.94 2.21 16.22
N LEU A 237 -2.69 3.17 15.67
CA LEU A 237 -4.11 2.96 15.38
C LEU A 237 -4.83 2.40 16.64
N ASP A 238 -5.59 1.32 16.49
CA ASP A 238 -6.32 0.66 17.56
C ASP A 238 -5.51 -0.46 18.23
N VAL A 239 -4.22 -0.61 17.88
CA VAL A 239 -3.35 -1.67 18.40
C VAL A 239 -2.57 -1.18 19.61
N ILE A 240 -2.68 -1.91 20.71
CA ILE A 240 -1.80 -1.76 21.88
C ILE A 240 -0.49 -2.49 21.58
N ILE A 241 0.62 -1.74 21.59
CA ILE A 241 1.96 -2.29 21.40
C ILE A 241 2.40 -2.97 22.71
N PRO A 242 2.76 -4.28 22.70
CA PRO A 242 3.25 -4.97 23.88
C PRO A 242 4.50 -4.30 24.48
N ASP A 243 4.58 -4.24 25.80
CA ASP A 243 5.77 -3.71 26.50
C ASP A 243 7.04 -4.50 26.14
N ASP A 244 6.94 -5.79 25.83
CA ASP A 244 8.06 -6.61 25.36
C ASP A 244 8.64 -6.15 24.01
N HIS A 245 7.87 -5.40 23.21
CA HIS A 245 8.32 -4.87 21.92
C HIS A 245 8.90 -3.46 22.05
N LEU A 246 8.85 -2.85 23.25
CA LEU A 246 9.19 -1.45 23.47
C LEU A 246 10.51 -1.29 24.22
N ARG A 247 11.26 -0.24 23.88
CA ARG A 247 12.40 0.21 24.65
C ARG A 247 11.96 0.61 26.07
N GLY A 248 12.89 0.49 27.01
CA GLY A 248 12.68 0.97 28.38
C GLY A 248 12.52 2.49 28.42
N CYS A 249 11.91 3.00 29.49
CA CYS A 249 11.89 4.44 29.76
C CYS A 249 12.28 4.74 31.19
N SER A 250 13.04 5.82 31.35
CA SER A 250 13.66 6.23 32.61
C SER A 250 13.55 7.73 32.79
N VAL A 251 13.64 8.19 34.04
CA VAL A 251 13.73 9.60 34.42
C VAL A 251 15.03 9.93 35.11
N TYR A 252 15.45 11.18 34.93
CA TYR A 252 16.63 11.79 35.54
C TYR A 252 16.16 12.93 36.42
N SER A 253 16.23 12.75 37.74
CA SER A 253 15.66 13.72 38.71
C SER A 253 16.26 15.12 38.61
N GLU A 254 17.50 15.24 38.12
CA GLU A 254 18.23 16.49 37.98
C GLU A 254 18.90 16.59 36.59
N PRO A 255 19.24 17.82 36.13
CA PRO A 255 19.84 18.02 34.81
C PRO A 255 21.13 17.21 34.59
N ASP A 256 21.92 17.04 35.65
CA ASP A 256 23.22 16.39 35.61
C ASP A 256 23.28 15.12 36.49
N ALA A 257 22.11 14.59 36.87
CA ALA A 257 22.02 13.37 37.67
C ALA A 257 22.76 12.20 36.98
N PRO A 258 23.70 11.51 37.67
CA PRO A 258 24.43 10.38 37.11
C PRO A 258 23.59 9.09 37.08
N THR A 259 22.55 9.03 37.91
CA THR A 259 21.68 7.86 38.06
C THR A 259 20.29 8.14 37.49
N MET A 260 19.73 7.13 36.82
CA MET A 260 18.37 7.16 36.29
C MET A 260 17.44 6.26 37.10
N THR A 261 16.17 6.64 37.19
CA THR A 261 15.11 5.77 37.73
C THR A 261 14.33 5.17 36.57
N VAL A 262 14.33 3.84 36.48
CA VAL A 262 13.59 3.11 35.45
C VAL A 262 12.09 3.14 35.77
N ILE A 263 11.27 3.67 34.86
CA ILE A 263 9.81 3.67 34.95
C ILE A 263 9.24 2.37 34.36
N ARG A 264 9.77 1.99 33.20
CA ARG A 264 9.47 0.73 32.50
C ARG A 264 10.77 0.09 32.06
N PRO A 265 10.98 -1.20 32.35
CA PRO A 265 12.16 -1.91 31.87
C PRO A 265 12.13 -2.01 30.34
N GLU A 266 13.29 -2.31 29.77
CA GLU A 266 13.40 -2.66 28.35
C GLU A 266 12.74 -4.01 28.09
N GLY A 267 11.95 -4.08 27.01
CA GLY A 267 11.33 -5.32 26.56
C GLY A 267 12.33 -6.31 25.97
N ALA A 268 11.90 -7.56 25.79
CA ALA A 268 12.74 -8.60 25.18
C ALA A 268 13.15 -8.27 23.73
N GLY A 269 12.31 -7.50 23.02
CA GLY A 269 12.44 -7.22 21.60
C GLY A 269 12.15 -8.45 20.74
N LEU A 270 12.12 -8.23 19.42
CA LEU A 270 11.90 -9.32 18.47
C LEU A 270 13.21 -9.69 17.78
N PRO A 271 13.72 -10.92 17.94
CA PRO A 271 14.88 -11.36 17.18
C PRO A 271 14.53 -11.46 15.70
N ASP A 272 15.56 -11.43 14.86
CA ASP A 272 15.43 -11.69 13.43
C ASP A 272 14.32 -10.91 12.71
N THR A 273 14.14 -9.64 13.08
CA THR A 273 13.04 -8.80 12.59
C THR A 273 13.58 -7.48 12.09
N ASP A 274 13.25 -7.11 10.85
CA ASP A 274 13.60 -5.83 10.25
C ASP A 274 12.38 -4.90 10.10
N PHE A 275 11.18 -5.48 10.09
CA PHE A 275 9.89 -4.80 10.09
C PHE A 275 8.85 -5.63 10.86
N LEU A 276 8.09 -5.00 11.74
CA LEU A 276 7.04 -5.64 12.54
C LEU A 276 5.65 -5.24 12.03
N LEU A 277 4.89 -6.24 11.56
CA LEU A 277 3.52 -6.06 11.08
C LEU A 277 2.52 -6.52 12.13
N TYR A 278 1.80 -5.58 12.74
CA TYR A 278 0.64 -5.88 13.56
C TYR A 278 -0.56 -6.15 12.65
N LEU A 279 -1.15 -7.33 12.75
CA LEU A 279 -2.25 -7.75 11.90
C LEU A 279 -3.54 -7.91 12.69
N HIS A 280 -4.59 -7.24 12.25
CA HIS A 280 -5.96 -7.41 12.73
C HIS A 280 -6.87 -7.90 11.62
N ALA A 281 -7.83 -8.74 11.98
CA ALA A 281 -8.96 -9.07 11.13
C ALA A 281 -10.26 -8.81 11.89
N GLN A 282 -10.92 -7.71 11.57
CA GLN A 282 -12.03 -7.18 12.36
C GLN A 282 -13.02 -6.41 11.49
N SER A 283 -14.31 -6.51 11.78
CA SER A 283 -15.30 -5.57 11.26
C SER A 283 -15.26 -4.31 12.13
N THR A 284 -14.41 -3.34 11.80
CA THR A 284 -14.36 -2.04 12.49
C THR A 284 -15.52 -1.15 12.04
N ASP A 285 -15.71 0.01 12.67
CA ASP A 285 -16.72 0.98 12.22
C ASP A 285 -16.48 1.41 10.77
N LYS A 286 -15.20 1.54 10.38
CA LYS A 286 -14.81 1.83 9.00
C LYS A 286 -15.25 0.72 8.04
N CYS A 287 -14.94 -0.54 8.36
CA CYS A 287 -15.38 -1.68 7.55
C CYS A 287 -16.91 -1.77 7.42
N ARG A 288 -17.67 -1.36 8.46
CA ARG A 288 -19.14 -1.33 8.43
C ARG A 288 -19.70 -0.16 7.63
N ALA A 289 -19.11 1.02 7.77
CA ALA A 289 -19.56 2.24 7.12
C ALA A 289 -19.31 2.20 5.61
N GLU A 290 -18.23 1.55 5.19
CA GLU A 290 -17.79 1.50 3.80
C GLU A 290 -17.57 0.06 3.35
N PRO A 291 -18.65 -0.60 2.87
CA PRO A 291 -18.57 -2.00 2.45
C PRO A 291 -17.50 -2.25 1.39
N SER A 292 -17.16 -1.27 0.55
CA SER A 292 -16.11 -1.38 -0.47
C SER A 292 -14.70 -1.50 0.10
N VAL A 293 -14.45 -1.14 1.36
CA VAL A 293 -13.13 -1.24 1.99
C VAL A 293 -12.76 -2.70 2.23
N LEU A 294 -11.58 -3.09 1.75
CA LEU A 294 -11.05 -4.44 1.95
C LEU A 294 -10.16 -4.55 3.17
N ALA A 295 -9.26 -3.58 3.27
CA ALA A 295 -8.32 -3.44 4.35
C ALA A 295 -7.84 -1.98 4.38
N TYR A 296 -7.05 -1.68 5.39
CA TYR A 296 -6.32 -0.44 5.50
C TYR A 296 -5.10 -0.64 6.40
N ALA A 297 -4.07 0.15 6.15
CA ALA A 297 -2.84 0.12 6.93
C ALA A 297 -2.44 1.48 7.48
N VAL A 298 -1.47 1.45 8.37
CA VAL A 298 -0.68 2.61 8.79
C VAL A 298 0.76 2.20 9.06
N HIS A 299 1.69 3.12 8.88
CA HIS A 299 3.02 2.98 9.48
C HIS A 299 2.99 3.54 10.90
N CYS A 300 3.70 2.89 11.83
CA CYS A 300 3.69 3.23 13.25
C CYS A 300 4.92 4.02 13.69
N GLN A 301 6.10 3.56 13.27
CA GLN A 301 7.39 4.14 13.66
C GLN A 301 8.41 3.94 12.56
N THR A 302 9.38 4.84 12.52
CA THR A 302 10.53 4.80 11.63
C THR A 302 11.84 4.78 12.41
N ASP A 303 12.91 4.30 11.79
CA ASP A 303 14.27 4.44 12.31
C ASP A 303 14.79 5.88 12.14
N SER A 304 16.02 6.13 12.60
CA SER A 304 16.68 7.43 12.47
C SER A 304 16.95 7.84 11.02
N LEU A 305 16.86 6.88 10.09
CA LEU A 305 16.97 7.14 8.67
C LEU A 305 15.62 7.32 7.99
N GLY A 306 14.51 7.26 8.74
CA GLY A 306 13.16 7.43 8.22
C GLY A 306 12.53 6.14 7.69
N ARG A 307 13.23 5.01 7.70
CA ARG A 307 12.67 3.74 7.21
C ARG A 307 11.64 3.19 8.20
N PRO A 308 10.44 2.78 7.75
CA PRO A 308 9.46 2.14 8.61
C PRO A 308 10.01 0.89 9.31
N LEU A 309 9.75 0.79 10.61
CA LEU A 309 10.11 -0.34 11.47
C LEU A 309 8.89 -1.16 11.90
N ALA A 310 7.72 -0.54 11.93
CA ALA A 310 6.47 -1.22 12.25
C ALA A 310 5.28 -0.58 11.55
N GLY A 311 4.25 -1.38 11.31
CA GLY A 311 2.97 -0.94 10.78
C GLY A 311 1.81 -1.79 11.30
N VAL A 312 0.59 -1.30 11.13
CA VAL A 312 -0.64 -2.03 11.39
C VAL A 312 -1.34 -2.27 10.06
N VAL A 313 -1.88 -3.46 9.86
CA VAL A 313 -2.82 -3.78 8.79
C VAL A 313 -4.09 -4.33 9.41
N VAL A 314 -5.23 -3.74 9.06
CA VAL A 314 -6.55 -4.20 9.46
C VAL A 314 -7.28 -4.72 8.23
N ILE A 315 -7.66 -6.00 8.26
CA ILE A 315 -8.44 -6.65 7.21
C ILE A 315 -9.90 -6.69 7.65
N CYS A 316 -10.81 -6.24 6.78
CA CYS A 316 -12.23 -6.26 7.07
C CYS A 316 -12.76 -7.69 7.07
N ARG A 317 -13.26 -8.15 8.23
CA ARG A 317 -13.61 -9.57 8.47
C ARG A 317 -14.67 -10.12 7.51
N ASP A 318 -15.62 -9.29 7.09
CA ASP A 318 -16.69 -9.65 6.15
C ASP A 318 -16.14 -10.13 4.79
N ARG A 319 -14.89 -9.75 4.45
CA ARG A 319 -14.21 -10.17 3.23
C ARG A 319 -13.69 -11.61 3.29
N MET A 320 -13.49 -12.13 4.50
CA MET A 320 -13.04 -13.50 4.71
C MET A 320 -14.19 -14.50 4.79
N THR A 321 -15.44 -14.05 4.96
CA THR A 321 -16.60 -14.92 5.19
C THR A 321 -17.59 -14.94 4.03
N GLY A 322 -17.47 -14.02 3.06
CA GLY A 322 -18.34 -13.97 1.88
C GLY A 322 -18.19 -15.18 0.94
N GLU A 323 -19.27 -15.47 0.19
CA GLU A 323 -19.28 -16.49 -0.87
C GLU A 323 -18.31 -16.18 -2.03
N GLY A 324 -17.87 -14.92 -2.14
CA GLY A 324 -16.90 -14.42 -3.12
C GLY A 324 -15.45 -14.36 -2.62
N TYR A 325 -15.08 -15.06 -1.54
CA TYR A 325 -13.69 -15.06 -1.06
C TYR A 325 -12.72 -15.50 -2.15
N SER A 326 -11.68 -14.68 -2.38
CA SER A 326 -10.56 -15.00 -3.24
C SER A 326 -9.27 -15.01 -2.41
N HIS A 327 -8.59 -16.15 -2.42
CA HIS A 327 -7.27 -16.25 -1.78
C HIS A 327 -6.28 -15.28 -2.42
N GLN A 328 -6.19 -15.29 -3.75
CA GLN A 328 -5.32 -14.39 -4.50
C GLN A 328 -5.65 -12.92 -4.25
N GLY A 329 -6.94 -12.57 -4.22
CA GLY A 329 -7.38 -11.21 -3.89
C GLY A 329 -6.93 -10.80 -2.49
N THR A 330 -7.08 -11.69 -1.50
CA THR A 330 -6.61 -11.43 -0.13
C THR A 330 -5.09 -11.26 -0.07
N VAL A 331 -4.33 -12.09 -0.77
CA VAL A 331 -2.86 -11.96 -0.88
C VAL A 331 -2.50 -10.59 -1.45
N GLN A 332 -3.15 -10.16 -2.54
CA GLN A 332 -2.90 -8.86 -3.17
C GLN A 332 -3.29 -7.69 -2.26
N THR A 333 -4.42 -7.76 -1.57
CA THR A 333 -4.80 -6.75 -0.57
C THR A 333 -3.74 -6.65 0.53
N VAL A 334 -3.22 -7.77 1.05
CA VAL A 334 -2.18 -7.73 2.07
C VAL A 334 -0.87 -7.14 1.53
N ILE A 335 -0.49 -7.43 0.28
CA ILE A 335 0.70 -6.82 -0.36
C ILE A 335 0.51 -5.30 -0.51
N HIS A 336 -0.65 -4.86 -0.99
CA HIS A 336 -1.00 -3.44 -1.14
C HIS A 336 -0.83 -2.69 0.19
N GLU A 337 -1.48 -3.19 1.24
CA GLU A 337 -1.42 -2.59 2.57
C GLU A 337 -0.03 -2.62 3.19
N LEU A 338 0.73 -3.69 2.92
CA LEU A 338 2.12 -3.81 3.36
C LEU A 338 3.03 -2.80 2.64
N PHE A 339 2.83 -2.53 1.35
CA PHE A 339 3.58 -1.51 0.62
C PHE A 339 3.28 -0.09 1.11
N HIS A 340 2.04 0.21 1.49
CA HIS A 340 1.76 1.45 2.19
C HIS A 340 2.53 1.56 3.50
N ALA A 341 2.45 0.53 4.36
CA ALA A 341 3.14 0.52 5.65
C ALA A 341 4.67 0.55 5.53
N LEU A 342 5.22 0.07 4.40
CA LEU A 342 6.65 0.04 4.12
C LEU A 342 7.18 1.33 3.45
N GLY A 343 6.34 2.19 2.88
CA GLY A 343 6.83 3.48 2.38
C GLY A 343 6.09 4.14 1.24
N PHE A 344 5.21 3.44 0.53
CA PHE A 344 4.39 4.04 -0.52
C PHE A 344 3.20 4.77 0.11
N SER A 345 3.50 5.90 0.73
CA SER A 345 2.54 6.68 1.51
C SER A 345 2.90 8.15 1.44
N LYS A 346 1.89 9.01 1.26
CA LYS A 346 2.07 10.47 1.26
C LYS A 346 2.71 11.04 2.51
N GLU A 347 2.50 10.42 3.67
CA GLU A 347 3.14 10.83 4.93
C GLU A 347 4.64 10.55 4.94
N LEU A 348 5.10 9.66 4.05
CA LEU A 348 6.49 9.22 3.96
C LEU A 348 7.21 9.77 2.71
N PHE A 349 6.52 10.31 1.71
CA PHE A 349 7.15 10.86 0.51
C PHE A 349 8.24 11.92 0.82
N SER A 350 8.01 12.76 1.83
CA SER A 350 8.99 13.79 2.24
C SER A 350 10.22 13.24 2.97
N THR A 351 10.16 11.98 3.43
CA THR A 351 11.25 11.32 4.18
C THR A 351 12.10 10.40 3.29
N TRP A 352 11.74 10.25 2.01
CA TRP A 352 12.51 9.47 1.04
C TRP A 352 13.93 10.01 0.85
N ARG A 353 14.85 9.10 0.56
CA ARG A 353 16.28 9.39 0.51
C ARG A 353 16.91 8.99 -0.82
N ASP A 354 17.90 9.77 -1.22
CA ASP A 354 18.72 9.51 -2.39
C ASP A 354 20.02 8.81 -2.00
N CYS A 355 20.12 7.54 -2.41
CA CYS A 355 21.31 6.71 -2.25
C CYS A 355 22.10 6.57 -3.56
N SER A 356 21.75 7.32 -4.62
CA SER A 356 22.38 7.17 -5.95
C SER A 356 23.87 7.51 -5.94
N TYR A 357 24.30 8.36 -5.00
CA TYR A 357 25.68 8.82 -4.85
C TYR A 357 26.34 8.37 -3.53
N SER A 358 25.69 7.49 -2.76
CA SER A 358 26.26 7.02 -1.49
C SER A 358 27.43 6.08 -1.77
N GLN A 359 28.65 6.54 -1.50
CA GLN A 359 29.82 5.68 -1.36
C GLN A 359 29.58 4.66 -0.24
N PRO A 360 30.21 3.47 -0.26
CA PRO A 360 30.12 2.51 0.84
C PRO A 360 30.49 3.17 2.17
N GLY A 361 29.53 3.28 3.09
CA GLY A 361 29.71 3.92 4.41
C GLY A 361 29.23 5.38 4.52
N MET A 362 28.77 6.00 3.45
CA MET A 362 28.12 7.32 3.49
C MET A 362 26.59 7.15 3.50
N GLY A 363 25.91 7.79 4.46
CA GLY A 363 24.45 7.74 4.55
C GLY A 363 23.77 8.41 3.35
N CYS A 364 22.55 7.99 3.01
CA CYS A 364 21.78 8.58 1.92
C CYS A 364 21.33 10.01 2.25
N SER A 365 21.29 10.90 1.28
CA SER A 365 20.81 12.28 1.50
C SER A 365 19.27 12.33 1.45
N PRO A 366 18.59 13.23 2.17
CA PRO A 366 17.14 13.45 1.96
C PRO A 366 16.86 13.88 0.52
N ARG A 367 15.80 13.37 -0.12
CA ARG A 367 15.38 13.82 -1.47
C ARG A 367 14.69 15.18 -1.46
N GLY A 368 14.18 15.61 -0.32
CA GLY A 368 13.31 16.79 -0.24
C GLY A 368 11.94 16.49 -0.82
N GLN A 369 11.40 17.42 -1.62
CA GLN A 369 10.08 17.26 -2.24
C GLN A 369 10.17 16.33 -3.46
N VAL A 370 9.62 15.12 -3.35
CA VAL A 370 9.56 14.12 -4.44
C VAL A 370 8.31 14.25 -5.32
N THR A 371 7.30 14.99 -4.86
CA THR A 371 6.04 15.19 -5.58
C THR A 371 5.91 16.61 -6.11
N ASN A 372 5.46 16.76 -7.35
CA ASN A 372 5.12 18.06 -7.93
C ASN A 372 3.83 17.96 -8.75
N THR A 373 3.16 19.09 -8.95
CA THR A 373 1.98 19.19 -9.83
C THR A 373 2.44 19.59 -11.22
N ASP A 374 2.00 18.87 -12.24
CA ASP A 374 2.30 19.20 -13.63
C ASP A 374 1.41 20.31 -14.20
N GLU A 375 1.61 20.65 -15.47
CA GLU A 375 0.84 21.67 -16.20
C GLU A 375 -0.66 21.34 -16.35
N THR A 376 -1.05 20.07 -16.19
CA THR A 376 -2.44 19.62 -16.25
C THR A 376 -3.13 19.61 -14.89
N GLY A 377 -2.40 19.93 -13.82
CA GLY A 377 -2.90 19.85 -12.44
C GLY A 377 -2.76 18.46 -11.81
N GLN A 378 -2.12 17.50 -12.49
CA GLN A 378 -1.89 16.16 -11.96
C GLN A 378 -0.69 16.17 -11.00
N VAL A 379 -0.87 15.63 -9.79
CA VAL A 379 0.25 15.41 -8.88
C VAL A 379 1.02 14.16 -9.30
N ARG A 380 2.34 14.24 -9.37
CA ARG A 380 3.21 13.14 -9.82
C ARG A 380 4.44 13.00 -8.91
N ILE A 381 4.98 11.79 -8.81
CA ILE A 381 6.27 11.48 -8.19
C ILE A 381 7.38 11.63 -9.23
N TYR A 382 8.31 12.54 -8.98
CA TYR A 382 9.45 12.88 -9.84
C TYR A 382 10.75 12.33 -9.26
N THR A 383 10.88 11.01 -9.28
CA THR A 383 12.12 10.33 -8.88
C THR A 383 12.70 9.53 -10.04
N GLN A 384 14.03 9.39 -10.06
CA GLN A 384 14.75 8.91 -11.24
C GLN A 384 14.36 7.49 -11.67
N SER A 385 14.13 6.57 -10.72
CA SER A 385 13.73 5.20 -11.05
C SER A 385 12.27 5.16 -11.50
N VAL A 386 11.39 5.93 -10.86
CA VAL A 386 9.97 6.03 -11.24
C VAL A 386 9.81 6.59 -12.66
N ILE A 387 10.49 7.68 -12.99
CA ILE A 387 10.47 8.26 -14.35
C ILE A 387 10.94 7.23 -15.37
N ARG A 388 12.06 6.54 -15.10
CA ARG A 388 12.59 5.51 -16.01
C ARG A 388 11.62 4.34 -16.19
N ALA A 389 11.06 3.81 -15.09
CA ALA A 389 10.13 2.70 -15.16
C ALA A 389 8.88 3.04 -15.97
N LEU A 390 8.35 4.26 -15.82
CA LEU A 390 7.20 4.70 -16.59
C LEU A 390 7.53 5.03 -18.05
N GLN A 391 8.72 5.60 -18.32
CA GLN A 391 9.24 5.79 -19.68
C GLN A 391 9.36 4.46 -20.42
N GLU A 392 9.91 3.44 -19.78
CA GLU A 392 10.03 2.09 -20.33
C GLU A 392 8.65 1.46 -20.56
N HIS A 393 7.72 1.61 -19.62
CA HIS A 393 6.37 1.07 -19.71
C HIS A 393 5.56 1.70 -20.85
N LEU A 394 5.57 3.03 -20.95
CA LEU A 394 4.81 3.78 -21.97
C LEU A 394 5.58 3.94 -23.30
N LEU A 395 6.81 3.44 -23.42
CA LEU A 395 7.72 3.69 -24.55
C LEU A 395 7.86 5.20 -24.86
N SER A 396 8.18 5.97 -23.83
CA SER A 396 8.36 7.43 -23.89
C SER A 396 9.79 7.83 -23.53
N THR A 397 10.25 8.96 -24.07
CA THR A 397 11.51 9.61 -23.68
C THR A 397 11.29 10.91 -22.92
N ASP A 398 10.04 11.21 -22.55
CA ASP A 398 9.68 12.43 -21.85
C ASP A 398 10.30 12.46 -20.44
N PRO A 399 11.26 13.38 -20.15
CA PRO A 399 11.90 13.44 -18.85
C PRO A 399 10.96 13.88 -17.73
N ASP A 400 9.84 14.53 -18.05
CA ASP A 400 8.88 15.09 -17.11
C ASP A 400 7.66 14.18 -16.89
N LEU A 401 7.75 12.92 -17.37
CA LEU A 401 6.62 11.99 -17.36
C LEU A 401 6.07 11.72 -15.96
N GLY A 402 6.96 11.47 -14.97
CA GLY A 402 6.65 11.25 -13.54
C GLY A 402 5.61 10.15 -13.23
N GLY A 403 5.63 9.56 -12.04
CA GLY A 403 4.57 8.61 -11.66
C GLY A 403 3.30 9.35 -11.22
N PRO A 404 2.17 9.33 -11.96
CA PRO A 404 0.98 10.10 -11.60
C PRO A 404 0.28 9.49 -10.38
N LEU A 405 -0.01 10.31 -9.38
CA LEU A 405 -0.76 9.94 -8.18
C LEU A 405 -2.25 10.14 -8.41
N GLU A 406 -3.08 9.30 -7.81
CA GLU A 406 -4.54 9.40 -7.88
C GLU A 406 -5.02 10.79 -7.39
N ASN A 407 -6.01 11.36 -8.07
CA ASN A 407 -6.57 12.67 -7.73
C ASN A 407 -7.79 12.58 -6.80
N LEU A 408 -8.33 11.37 -6.62
CA LEU A 408 -9.26 11.03 -5.57
C LEU A 408 -8.56 10.65 -4.27
N ASP A 409 -9.32 10.64 -3.18
CA ASP A 409 -8.87 10.29 -1.83
C ASP A 409 -7.69 11.16 -1.32
N VAL A 410 -7.51 12.32 -1.95
CA VAL A 410 -6.59 13.38 -1.52
C VAL A 410 -7.05 13.95 -0.18
N GLY A 411 -6.36 13.52 0.88
CA GLY A 411 -6.55 14.03 2.24
C GLY A 411 -6.20 15.51 2.37
N SER A 412 -6.07 15.99 3.61
CA SER A 412 -5.74 17.40 3.90
C SER A 412 -4.40 17.88 3.30
N SER A 413 -3.48 16.96 3.02
CA SER A 413 -2.20 17.23 2.37
C SER A 413 -2.29 17.47 0.85
N GLY A 414 -3.44 17.20 0.22
CA GLY A 414 -3.61 17.31 -1.24
C GLY A 414 -2.87 16.24 -2.04
N LEU A 415 -2.30 15.24 -1.36
CA LEU A 415 -1.59 14.10 -1.95
C LEU A 415 -2.40 12.82 -1.75
N SER A 416 -2.27 11.89 -2.68
CA SER A 416 -2.76 10.52 -2.58
C SER A 416 -1.60 9.54 -2.34
N SER A 417 -1.88 8.42 -1.69
CA SER A 417 -0.95 7.29 -1.56
C SER A 417 -1.15 6.21 -2.64
N HIS A 418 -1.87 6.51 -3.72
CA HIS A 418 -2.16 5.57 -4.80
C HIS A 418 -1.73 6.10 -6.16
N TRP A 419 -1.50 5.19 -7.11
CA TRP A 419 -1.29 5.55 -8.50
C TRP A 419 -2.61 5.93 -9.18
N GLU A 420 -2.53 6.88 -10.12
CA GLU A 420 -3.64 7.30 -10.98
C GLU A 420 -4.13 6.14 -11.84
N SER A 421 -5.38 5.74 -11.61
CA SER A 421 -5.97 4.54 -12.20
C SER A 421 -6.05 4.63 -13.72
N ARG A 422 -6.21 5.82 -14.32
CA ARG A 422 -6.20 5.98 -15.78
C ARG A 422 -4.87 5.55 -16.42
N VAL A 423 -3.74 5.71 -15.72
CA VAL A 423 -2.41 5.45 -16.27
C VAL A 423 -1.86 4.10 -15.83
N LEU A 424 -2.17 3.66 -14.60
CA LEU A 424 -1.57 2.46 -13.99
C LEU A 424 -2.64 1.44 -13.55
N GLN A 425 -3.71 1.29 -14.32
CA GLN A 425 -4.76 0.31 -14.01
C GLN A 425 -4.23 -1.12 -13.92
N GLY A 426 -4.53 -1.82 -12.82
CA GLY A 426 -4.01 -3.17 -12.55
C GLY A 426 -2.66 -3.17 -11.82
N SER A 427 -2.09 -2.00 -11.51
CA SER A 427 -1.04 -1.90 -10.50
C SER A 427 -1.55 -2.33 -9.14
N ILE A 428 -0.70 -3.01 -8.37
CA ILE A 428 -0.95 -3.34 -6.96
C ILE A 428 -1.17 -2.10 -6.10
N MET A 429 -0.69 -0.92 -6.50
CA MET A 429 -0.85 0.34 -5.77
C MET A 429 -1.90 1.29 -6.39
N ALA A 430 -2.80 0.78 -7.25
CA ALA A 430 -3.99 1.53 -7.65
C ALA A 430 -4.98 1.66 -6.47
N ALA A 431 -5.77 2.74 -6.42
CA ALA A 431 -6.70 3.02 -5.32
C ALA A 431 -7.84 1.98 -5.19
N ALA A 432 -8.20 1.35 -6.31
CA ALA A 432 -9.15 0.25 -6.36
C ALA A 432 -8.50 -0.98 -6.99
N LEU A 433 -8.49 -2.09 -6.25
CA LEU A 433 -8.04 -3.36 -6.78
C LEU A 433 -9.16 -3.97 -7.64
N GLY A 434 -8.82 -4.28 -8.89
CA GLY A 434 -9.73 -4.93 -9.82
C GLY A 434 -9.75 -6.45 -9.66
N ASP A 435 -10.06 -7.16 -10.75
CA ASP A 435 -9.96 -8.62 -10.81
C ASP A 435 -8.57 -9.09 -10.36
N PRO A 436 -8.45 -10.02 -9.41
CA PRO A 436 -7.17 -10.56 -8.96
C PRO A 436 -6.28 -11.10 -10.09
N ALA A 437 -6.86 -11.51 -11.22
CA ALA A 437 -6.12 -11.97 -12.39
C ALA A 437 -5.36 -10.85 -13.14
N VAL A 438 -5.72 -9.58 -12.92
CA VAL A 438 -5.09 -8.43 -13.59
C VAL A 438 -4.19 -7.61 -12.68
N VAL A 439 -4.38 -7.73 -11.37
CA VAL A 439 -3.59 -7.00 -10.36
C VAL A 439 -2.17 -7.54 -10.29
N CYS A 440 -1.18 -6.66 -10.40
CA CYS A 440 0.22 -7.04 -10.49
C CYS A 440 1.15 -6.10 -9.70
N VAL A 441 2.21 -6.66 -9.10
CA VAL A 441 3.33 -5.90 -8.54
C VAL A 441 4.19 -5.40 -9.69
N ASP A 442 3.84 -4.21 -10.19
CA ASP A 442 4.39 -3.63 -11.42
C ASP A 442 5.76 -2.96 -11.21
N PRO A 443 6.53 -2.73 -12.30
CA PRO A 443 7.84 -2.09 -12.23
C PRO A 443 7.83 -0.66 -11.67
N VAL A 444 6.76 0.12 -11.86
CA VAL A 444 6.67 1.51 -11.41
C VAL A 444 6.52 1.56 -9.89
N THR A 445 5.69 0.69 -9.31
CA THR A 445 5.60 0.50 -7.86
C THR A 445 6.94 0.07 -7.25
N LEU A 446 7.62 -0.90 -7.85
CA LEU A 446 8.92 -1.36 -7.37
C LEU A 446 10.00 -0.28 -7.48
N ALA A 447 9.96 0.54 -8.53
CA ALA A 447 10.83 1.69 -8.68
C ALA A 447 10.58 2.76 -7.60
N ALA A 448 9.33 3.01 -7.22
CA ALA A 448 9.00 3.91 -6.11
C ALA A 448 9.54 3.38 -4.77
N LEU A 449 9.38 2.08 -4.50
CA LEU A 449 9.95 1.44 -3.29
C LEU A 449 11.49 1.53 -3.27
N GLN A 450 12.16 1.41 -4.43
CA GLN A 450 13.60 1.63 -4.53
C GLN A 450 13.97 3.08 -4.24
N ASP A 451 13.22 4.03 -4.79
CA ASP A 451 13.49 5.47 -4.65
C ASP A 451 13.21 6.01 -3.24
N THR A 452 12.58 5.23 -2.35
CA THR A 452 12.56 5.50 -0.89
C THR A 452 13.98 5.62 -0.30
N GLY A 453 14.95 4.93 -0.90
CA GLY A 453 16.31 4.82 -0.38
C GLY A 453 16.46 3.85 0.80
N TRP A 454 15.39 3.15 1.18
CA TRP A 454 15.38 2.22 2.32
C TRP A 454 15.58 0.76 1.91
N TYR A 455 15.21 0.43 0.67
CA TYR A 455 15.18 -0.94 0.17
C TYR A 455 16.02 -1.07 -1.10
N SER A 456 16.78 -2.15 -1.17
CA SER A 456 17.23 -2.70 -2.45
C SER A 456 16.12 -3.58 -3.01
N VAL A 457 15.72 -3.35 -4.26
CA VAL A 457 14.56 -4.00 -4.86
C VAL A 457 14.97 -5.00 -5.93
N ASN A 458 14.38 -6.19 -5.90
CA ASN A 458 14.58 -7.22 -6.91
C ASN A 458 13.61 -7.03 -8.08
N HIS A 459 14.02 -6.20 -9.06
CA HIS A 459 13.23 -5.94 -10.27
C HIS A 459 12.99 -7.17 -11.16
N SER A 460 13.78 -8.25 -11.02
CA SER A 460 13.55 -9.49 -11.79
C SER A 460 12.25 -10.20 -11.41
N ARG A 461 11.62 -9.80 -10.30
CA ARG A 461 10.35 -10.32 -9.80
C ARG A 461 9.17 -9.40 -10.10
N ALA A 462 9.40 -8.28 -10.78
CA ALA A 462 8.33 -7.43 -11.27
C ALA A 462 7.39 -8.23 -12.17
N GLN A 463 6.09 -8.00 -12.02
CA GLN A 463 5.07 -8.56 -12.88
C GLN A 463 4.76 -7.58 -14.01
N GLY A 464 4.45 -8.10 -15.20
CA GLY A 464 4.21 -7.25 -16.37
C GLY A 464 2.84 -6.56 -16.30
N LEU A 465 2.84 -5.23 -16.26
CA LEU A 465 1.65 -4.43 -16.47
C LEU A 465 1.36 -4.35 -17.98
N VAL A 466 0.15 -4.75 -18.39
CA VAL A 466 -0.26 -4.70 -19.81
C VAL A 466 -0.93 -3.36 -20.14
N TRP A 467 -1.66 -2.79 -19.18
CA TRP A 467 -2.39 -1.54 -19.33
C TRP A 467 -1.49 -0.39 -19.78
N GLY A 468 -1.82 0.27 -20.89
CA GLY A 468 -1.08 1.44 -21.40
C GLY A 468 0.29 1.16 -21.99
N LYS A 469 0.72 -0.11 -22.06
CA LYS A 469 2.08 -0.44 -22.47
C LYS A 469 2.35 0.01 -23.91
N GLY A 470 3.31 0.92 -24.07
CA GLY A 470 3.72 1.47 -25.37
C GLY A 470 2.81 2.55 -25.96
N GLU A 471 1.84 3.08 -25.21
CA GLU A 471 0.89 4.08 -25.70
C GLU A 471 1.44 5.52 -25.72
N GLY A 472 2.66 5.74 -25.23
CA GLY A 472 3.33 7.04 -25.22
C GLY A 472 2.99 7.93 -24.01
N ALA A 473 3.65 9.08 -23.92
CA ALA A 473 3.56 10.00 -22.78
C ALA A 473 2.16 10.56 -22.52
N MET A 474 1.34 10.66 -23.58
CA MET A 474 0.00 11.26 -23.52
C MET A 474 -1.09 10.28 -23.08
N PHE A 475 -0.73 9.02 -22.79
CA PHE A 475 -1.67 7.99 -22.36
C PHE A 475 -2.33 8.34 -21.02
N GLY A 476 -3.66 8.16 -20.94
CA GLY A 476 -4.44 8.37 -19.71
C GLY A 476 -4.74 9.84 -19.37
N LEU A 477 -4.31 10.80 -20.19
CA LEU A 477 -4.75 12.19 -20.07
C LEU A 477 -6.24 12.31 -20.38
N ARG A 478 -6.94 13.22 -19.70
CA ARG A 478 -8.38 13.47 -19.94
C ARG A 478 -8.66 13.87 -21.39
N SER A 479 -7.71 14.54 -22.04
CA SER A 479 -7.81 14.96 -23.44
C SER A 479 -7.73 13.79 -24.43
N THR A 480 -6.98 12.74 -24.10
CA THR A 480 -6.71 11.61 -25.01
C THR A 480 -7.56 10.38 -24.72
N CYS A 481 -8.15 10.24 -23.53
CA CYS A 481 -9.00 9.10 -23.23
C CYS A 481 -10.38 9.13 -23.93
N HIS A 482 -10.70 10.21 -24.67
CA HIS A 482 -11.96 10.42 -25.36
C HIS A 482 -11.85 10.52 -26.89
N ASP A 483 -10.65 10.59 -27.43
CA ASP A 483 -10.41 10.87 -28.87
C ASP A 483 -10.27 9.60 -29.72
N ASN A 484 -10.46 8.42 -29.12
CA ASN A 484 -10.25 7.09 -29.72
C ASN A 484 -8.80 6.84 -30.20
N SER A 485 -7.81 7.55 -29.67
CA SER A 485 -6.38 7.32 -29.96
C SER A 485 -5.83 6.03 -29.36
N SER A 486 -6.49 5.48 -28.34
CA SER A 486 -6.05 4.30 -27.60
C SER A 486 -7.12 3.21 -27.58
N SER A 487 -6.70 1.95 -27.73
CA SER A 487 -7.57 0.78 -27.62
C SER A 487 -7.92 0.39 -26.18
N PHE A 488 -7.23 0.96 -25.19
CA PHE A 488 -7.48 0.72 -23.76
C PHE A 488 -8.72 1.49 -23.25
N PHE A 489 -9.03 2.62 -23.87
CA PHE A 489 -10.20 3.42 -23.57
C PHE A 489 -11.32 3.17 -24.59
N CYS A 490 -12.54 3.47 -24.19
CA CYS A 490 -13.72 3.35 -25.05
C CYS A 490 -14.58 4.60 -24.96
N THR A 491 -15.45 4.81 -25.95
CA THR A 491 -16.41 5.92 -25.98
C THR A 491 -17.84 5.40 -26.11
N GLY A 492 -18.81 6.17 -25.60
CA GLY A 492 -20.20 5.76 -25.55
C GLY A 492 -20.50 4.70 -24.48
N SER A 493 -21.49 3.84 -24.73
CA SER A 493 -21.97 2.80 -23.81
C SER A 493 -22.14 1.45 -24.53
N GLY A 494 -21.28 1.19 -25.51
CA GLY A 494 -21.34 -0.02 -26.33
C GLY A 494 -20.74 -1.24 -25.63
N LEU A 495 -21.02 -2.41 -26.19
CA LEU A 495 -20.31 -3.65 -25.88
C LEU A 495 -18.99 -3.69 -26.64
N GLY A 496 -17.99 -4.31 -26.04
CA GLY A 496 -16.68 -4.53 -26.65
C GLY A 496 -15.93 -5.61 -25.89
N CYS A 497 -14.61 -5.54 -25.94
CA CYS A 497 -13.74 -6.49 -25.25
C CYS A 497 -12.96 -5.77 -24.16
N HIS A 498 -12.84 -6.42 -23.02
CA HIS A 498 -11.86 -6.02 -22.01
C HIS A 498 -10.46 -5.97 -22.65
N TYR A 499 -9.56 -5.09 -22.20
CA TYR A 499 -8.25 -4.86 -22.84
C TYR A 499 -7.34 -6.10 -22.92
N LEU A 500 -7.61 -7.11 -22.09
CA LEU A 500 -6.93 -8.43 -22.16
C LEU A 500 -7.54 -9.39 -23.19
N HIS A 501 -8.62 -8.99 -23.87
CA HIS A 501 -9.42 -9.79 -24.80
C HIS A 501 -10.00 -11.10 -24.23
N ARG A 502 -9.95 -11.29 -22.90
CA ARG A 502 -10.45 -12.50 -22.22
C ARG A 502 -11.95 -12.49 -21.95
N HIS A 503 -12.56 -11.31 -21.91
CA HIS A 503 -13.95 -11.13 -21.52
C HIS A 503 -14.62 -10.12 -22.43
N LYS A 504 -15.90 -10.38 -22.72
CA LYS A 504 -16.81 -9.35 -23.22
C LYS A 504 -16.99 -8.31 -22.12
N GLY A 505 -16.95 -7.04 -22.51
CA GLY A 505 -17.10 -5.92 -21.60
C GLY A 505 -18.12 -4.91 -22.07
N GLU A 506 -18.57 -4.09 -21.14
CA GLU A 506 -19.38 -2.91 -21.41
C GLU A 506 -18.55 -1.66 -21.17
N CYS A 507 -18.68 -0.67 -22.06
CA CYS A 507 -17.97 0.60 -21.94
C CYS A 507 -18.55 1.41 -20.77
N GLN A 508 -17.80 1.46 -19.66
CA GLN A 508 -18.23 2.05 -18.40
C GLN A 508 -17.15 2.98 -17.83
N THR A 509 -17.57 3.89 -16.95
CA THR A 509 -16.68 4.77 -16.17
C THR A 509 -16.85 4.49 -14.68
N ASP A 510 -15.95 5.01 -13.86
CA ASP A 510 -16.12 5.13 -12.42
C ASP A 510 -15.39 6.39 -11.92
N ALA A 511 -15.42 6.61 -10.60
CA ALA A 511 -14.84 7.79 -9.99
C ALA A 511 -13.33 7.95 -10.32
N HIS A 512 -12.54 6.88 -10.28
CA HIS A 512 -11.09 6.91 -10.49
C HIS A 512 -10.70 6.98 -11.97
N LEU A 513 -11.67 6.89 -12.88
CA LEU A 513 -11.43 7.09 -14.31
C LEU A 513 -11.65 8.54 -14.75
N ASP A 514 -12.12 9.40 -13.85
CA ASP A 514 -12.11 10.85 -14.06
C ASP A 514 -12.78 11.29 -15.38
N GLY A 515 -13.92 10.66 -15.67
CA GLY A 515 -14.69 10.85 -16.90
C GLY A 515 -14.32 9.91 -18.04
N CYS A 516 -13.09 9.38 -18.07
CA CYS A 516 -12.65 8.36 -19.03
C CYS A 516 -13.47 7.07 -18.88
N ARG A 517 -13.53 6.27 -19.94
CA ARG A 517 -14.30 5.03 -19.97
C ARG A 517 -13.44 3.88 -20.48
N ILE A 518 -13.69 2.70 -19.94
CA ILE A 518 -13.01 1.45 -20.28
C ILE A 518 -14.03 0.33 -20.42
N TYR A 519 -13.67 -0.74 -21.16
CA TYR A 519 -14.50 -1.94 -21.20
C TYR A 519 -14.34 -2.75 -19.92
N LYS A 520 -15.32 -2.68 -19.01
CA LYS A 520 -15.35 -3.48 -17.79
C LYS A 520 -15.97 -4.86 -18.06
N PRO A 521 -15.45 -5.96 -17.49
CA PRO A 521 -15.99 -7.29 -17.73
C PRO A 521 -17.47 -7.41 -17.32
N LEU A 522 -18.28 -8.08 -18.14
CA LEU A 522 -19.66 -8.42 -17.78
C LEU A 522 -19.65 -9.52 -16.71
N MET A 523 -20.29 -9.27 -15.56
CA MET A 523 -20.41 -10.30 -14.51
C MET A 523 -21.31 -11.46 -14.97
N VAL A 524 -20.80 -12.69 -14.86
CA VAL A 524 -21.42 -13.94 -15.36
C VAL A 524 -22.67 -14.35 -14.54
N GLY A 525 -23.07 -13.60 -13.50
CA GLY A 525 -24.18 -13.92 -12.60
C GLY A 525 -25.61 -13.58 -13.07
N LEU A 526 -25.79 -13.01 -14.26
CA LEU A 526 -27.12 -12.64 -14.82
C LEU A 526 -27.49 -13.44 -16.08
N LEU A 527 -27.08 -14.71 -16.12
CA LEU A 527 -27.25 -15.61 -17.28
C LEU A 527 -28.57 -16.41 -17.22
N HIS A 528 -29.71 -15.72 -17.09
CA HIS A 528 -31.00 -16.34 -17.43
C HIS A 528 -31.89 -15.51 -18.36
N THR A 529 -31.70 -14.20 -18.46
CA THR A 529 -32.49 -13.35 -19.38
C THR A 529 -31.73 -12.92 -20.64
N TYR A 530 -30.40 -13.03 -20.68
CA TYR A 530 -29.61 -12.61 -21.84
C TYR A 530 -29.23 -13.72 -22.83
N LEU A 531 -29.59 -14.99 -22.58
CA LEU A 531 -29.27 -16.12 -23.47
C LEU A 531 -29.81 -15.98 -24.90
N LEU A 532 -30.77 -15.08 -25.16
CA LEU A 532 -31.27 -14.82 -26.52
C LEU A 532 -30.44 -13.82 -27.34
N GLN A 533 -29.42 -13.19 -26.73
CA GLN A 533 -28.50 -12.28 -27.43
C GLN A 533 -27.05 -12.81 -27.51
N PHE A 534 -26.79 -13.97 -26.89
CA PHE A 534 -25.48 -14.65 -26.92
C PHE A 534 -25.15 -15.26 -28.29
N ASP A 535 -26.16 -15.62 -29.10
CA ASP A 535 -25.97 -16.24 -30.42
C ASP A 535 -25.67 -15.26 -31.57
N ARG A 536 -25.53 -13.96 -31.29
CA ARG A 536 -25.19 -12.96 -32.33
C ARG A 536 -23.80 -12.32 -32.21
N PHE A 537 -22.96 -12.79 -31.29
CA PHE A 537 -21.63 -12.22 -31.08
C PHE A 537 -20.52 -13.23 -30.68
N PRO A 538 -20.29 -14.34 -31.41
CA PRO A 538 -19.19 -15.27 -31.08
C PRO A 538 -17.80 -14.71 -31.43
N GLU A 539 -17.70 -13.80 -32.40
CA GLU A 539 -16.42 -13.40 -33.01
C GLU A 539 -15.75 -12.17 -32.38
N LEU A 540 -16.39 -11.46 -31.45
CA LEU A 540 -15.97 -10.10 -31.09
C LEU A 540 -14.63 -10.02 -30.33
N CYS A 541 -14.28 -11.04 -29.55
CA CYS A 541 -13.11 -11.04 -28.66
C CYS A 541 -12.15 -12.22 -28.89
N SER A 542 -12.17 -12.84 -30.08
CA SER A 542 -11.13 -13.81 -30.44
C SER A 542 -9.82 -13.08 -30.74
N PRO A 543 -8.67 -13.56 -30.23
CA PRO A 543 -7.37 -12.90 -30.34
C PRO A 543 -6.83 -12.82 -31.77
#